data_AF-A0A6J6M358-F1
#
_entry.id   AF-A0A6J6M358-F1
#
_cell.length_a   1.000
_cell.length_b   1.000
_cell.length_c   1.000
_cell.angle_alpha   90.00
_cell.angle_beta   90.00
_cell.angle_gamma   90.00
#
_symmetry.space_group_name_H-M   'P 1'
#
loop_
_entity.id
_entity.type
_entity.pdbx_description
1 polymer ?
#
loop_
_entity_poly.entity_id
_entity_poly.type
_entity_poly.pdbx_seq_one_letter_code
_entity_poly.pdbx_strand_id
1 'polypeptide(L)'
;MQPMDNQRPWWTDQKPKPSRISLSSAIIMSIVAGIIGGALGNSSNISSLVHHQVKLVTASSTIERKADSVAGIAQRVLPSVVSISTESVNGSGSGSGFIIDSAGYILTNNHVVDAAIASSGTIKVTLNDGTTFDAKIVGHEPAYDLAVIKIAATNLSALQFGDSDAIQVGDPVIAVGSPLGLSGTVTSGIISAKNRAVTAGGSAGESSFINALQTDAAINPGNSGGPLVDATGAVIGINSAIASMSPTAGSQSGSIGLGFAIPINQARKTADQLIKTGKATYPIMGISIDSQFTGVGAKIANVPNAIRAGGPAAQAGLKMGDVITVFEGQKIKSSEELIVAVRAKNVGDKVRITYLRGKISADAELVLVAAP
;
A
#
# COMPACT_ATOMS: atom_id res chain seq x y z
N MET A 1 -99.65 -75.45 -40.76
CA MET A 1 -98.85 -74.96 -41.90
C MET A 1 -98.02 -73.77 -41.44
N GLN A 2 -96.72 -73.88 -41.68
CA GLN A 2 -95.66 -72.84 -41.68
C GLN A 2 -96.08 -71.49 -42.30
N PRO A 3 -95.20 -70.45 -42.35
CA PRO A 3 -93.89 -70.31 -41.70
C PRO A 3 -93.71 -68.93 -41.05
N MET A 4 -92.67 -68.73 -40.23
CA MET A 4 -91.94 -67.47 -40.32
C MET A 4 -90.46 -67.76 -40.40
N ASP A 5 -89.96 -67.45 -41.58
CA ASP A 5 -88.60 -67.54 -42.05
C ASP A 5 -87.92 -66.17 -41.94
N ASN A 6 -86.61 -66.28 -41.80
CA ASN A 6 -85.59 -65.44 -42.36
C ASN A 6 -84.92 -64.35 -41.49
N GLN A 7 -83.72 -64.78 -41.09
CA GLN A 7 -82.58 -64.02 -40.61
C GLN A 7 -82.15 -62.92 -41.59
N ARG A 8 -81.56 -61.83 -41.06
CA ARG A 8 -80.38 -61.21 -41.69
C ARG A 8 -79.27 -61.03 -40.63
N PRO A 9 -77.98 -61.33 -40.94
CA PRO A 9 -76.88 -61.35 -39.96
C PRO A 9 -76.06 -60.04 -39.90
N TRP A 10 -75.00 -60.08 -39.07
CA TRP A 10 -73.89 -59.16 -38.70
C TRP A 10 -73.54 -57.95 -39.65
N TRP A 11 -72.68 -57.03 -39.23
CA TRP A 11 -71.91 -56.10 -40.11
C TRP A 11 -72.66 -55.10 -41.04
N THR A 12 -73.63 -54.32 -40.55
CA THR A 12 -73.92 -53.03 -41.21
C THR A 12 -73.58 -51.87 -40.29
N ASP A 13 -72.29 -51.52 -40.33
CA ASP A 13 -71.70 -50.31 -39.74
C ASP A 13 -72.48 -49.06 -40.15
N GLN A 14 -73.26 -48.50 -39.23
CA GLN A 14 -73.67 -47.11 -39.36
C GLN A 14 -72.46 -46.24 -39.06
N LYS A 15 -71.64 -45.93 -40.08
CA LYS A 15 -70.61 -44.89 -39.97
C LYS A 15 -71.27 -43.63 -39.40
N PRO A 16 -70.84 -43.12 -38.22
CA PRO A 16 -71.36 -41.84 -37.76
C PRO A 16 -71.02 -40.82 -38.84
N LYS A 17 -72.06 -40.19 -39.41
CA LYS A 17 -71.91 -39.10 -40.39
C LYS A 17 -70.88 -38.12 -39.83
N PRO A 18 -69.78 -37.81 -40.55
CA PRO A 18 -68.81 -36.84 -40.08
C PRO A 18 -69.55 -35.50 -39.92
N SER A 19 -69.75 -35.06 -38.68
CA SER A 19 -70.31 -33.74 -38.41
C SER A 19 -69.29 -32.74 -38.95
N ARG A 20 -69.54 -32.24 -40.15
CA ARG A 20 -68.80 -31.11 -40.72
C ARG A 20 -69.04 -29.92 -39.81
N ILE A 21 -68.15 -29.70 -38.84
CA ILE A 21 -68.09 -28.44 -38.11
C ILE A 21 -67.88 -27.39 -39.20
N SER A 22 -68.84 -26.50 -39.39
CA SER A 22 -68.70 -25.44 -40.39
C SER A 22 -67.46 -24.60 -40.04
N LEU A 23 -66.76 -24.07 -41.03
CA LEU A 23 -65.60 -23.19 -40.80
C LEU A 23 -65.96 -22.07 -39.80
N SER A 24 -67.19 -21.57 -39.88
CA SER A 24 -67.79 -20.61 -38.96
C SER A 24 -67.83 -21.12 -37.52
N SER A 25 -68.26 -22.36 -37.28
CA SER A 25 -68.31 -22.97 -35.95
C SER A 25 -66.92 -23.22 -35.36
N ALA A 26 -65.92 -23.57 -36.19
CA ALA A 26 -64.54 -23.73 -35.75
C ALA A 26 -63.90 -22.37 -35.38
N ILE A 27 -64.17 -21.32 -36.16
CA ILE A 27 -63.72 -19.94 -35.88
C ILE A 27 -64.37 -19.41 -34.60
N ILE A 28 -65.67 -19.68 -34.39
CA ILE A 28 -66.34 -19.27 -33.15
C ILE A 28 -65.74 -19.97 -31.94
N MET A 29 -65.47 -21.28 -32.02
CA MET A 29 -64.81 -21.98 -30.91
C MET A 29 -63.39 -21.48 -30.64
N SER A 30 -62.61 -21.15 -31.67
CA SER A 30 -61.26 -20.60 -31.47
C SER A 30 -61.28 -19.19 -30.88
N ILE A 31 -62.23 -18.35 -31.29
CA ILE A 31 -62.45 -17.03 -30.70
C ILE A 31 -62.91 -17.16 -29.24
N VAL A 32 -63.86 -18.05 -28.94
CA VAL A 32 -64.33 -18.27 -27.57
C VAL A 32 -63.22 -18.83 -26.68
N ALA A 33 -62.44 -19.81 -27.16
CA ALA A 33 -61.29 -20.32 -26.43
C ALA A 33 -60.20 -19.25 -26.25
N GLY A 34 -59.97 -18.40 -27.25
CA GLY A 34 -59.04 -17.28 -27.18
C GLY A 34 -59.49 -16.19 -26.21
N ILE A 35 -60.79 -15.87 -26.15
CA ILE A 35 -61.35 -14.90 -25.21
C ILE A 35 -61.31 -15.46 -23.78
N ILE A 36 -61.69 -16.72 -23.58
CA ILE A 36 -61.62 -17.36 -22.25
C ILE A 36 -60.17 -17.49 -21.79
N GLY A 37 -59.27 -17.93 -22.67
CA GLY A 37 -57.84 -18.01 -22.39
C GLY A 37 -57.22 -16.65 -22.11
N GLY A 38 -57.59 -15.62 -22.87
CA GLY A 38 -57.16 -14.24 -22.66
C GLY A 38 -57.72 -13.63 -21.37
N ALA A 39 -58.99 -13.88 -21.04
CA ALA A 39 -59.62 -13.39 -19.82
C ALA A 39 -59.05 -14.07 -18.55
N LEU A 40 -58.79 -15.38 -18.61
CA LEU A 40 -58.16 -16.13 -17.52
C LEU A 40 -56.65 -15.83 -17.40
N GLY A 41 -55.97 -15.60 -18.53
CA GLY A 41 -54.57 -15.17 -18.56
C GLY A 41 -54.37 -13.74 -18.07
N ASN A 42 -55.36 -12.86 -18.26
CA ASN A 42 -55.35 -11.49 -17.76
C ASN A 42 -55.79 -11.37 -16.29
N SER A 43 -56.58 -12.33 -15.78
CA SER A 43 -57.01 -12.37 -14.37
C SER A 43 -56.02 -13.10 -13.45
N SER A 44 -55.15 -13.94 -14.02
CA SER A 44 -54.05 -14.56 -13.28
C SER A 44 -52.80 -13.68 -13.39
N ASN A 45 -52.33 -13.19 -12.25
CA ASN A 45 -51.07 -12.45 -12.12
C ASN A 45 -49.88 -13.39 -12.34
N ILE A 46 -49.66 -13.85 -13.58
CA ILE A 46 -48.53 -14.70 -14.00
C ILE A 46 -47.19 -14.04 -13.67
N SER A 47 -47.16 -12.71 -13.58
CA SER A 47 -46.00 -11.95 -13.09
C SER A 47 -45.57 -12.36 -11.67
N SER A 48 -46.48 -12.84 -10.81
CA SER A 48 -46.14 -13.29 -9.44
C SER A 48 -45.57 -14.71 -9.37
N LEU A 49 -45.77 -15.54 -10.40
CA LEU A 49 -45.20 -16.89 -10.49
C LEU A 49 -43.77 -16.88 -11.05
N VAL A 50 -43.39 -15.82 -11.76
CA VAL A 50 -42.07 -15.69 -12.42
C VAL A 50 -41.14 -14.70 -11.68
N HIS A 51 -41.68 -13.73 -10.93
CA HIS A 51 -40.89 -12.84 -10.09
C HIS A 51 -41.01 -13.22 -8.62
N HIS A 52 -40.10 -14.10 -8.16
CA HIS A 52 -39.81 -14.19 -6.73
C HIS A 52 -39.26 -12.83 -6.29
N GLN A 53 -40.12 -11.96 -5.75
CA GLN A 53 -39.68 -10.72 -5.11
C GLN A 53 -38.88 -11.12 -3.87
N VAL A 54 -37.55 -11.08 -4.02
CA VAL A 54 -36.62 -11.25 -2.91
C VAL A 54 -36.89 -10.12 -1.92
N LYS A 55 -37.58 -10.43 -0.82
CA LYS A 55 -37.69 -9.52 0.32
C LYS A 55 -36.38 -9.58 1.08
N LEU A 56 -35.47 -8.67 0.74
CA LEU A 56 -34.27 -8.40 1.54
C LEU A 56 -34.72 -7.91 2.92
N VAL A 57 -34.43 -8.69 3.95
CA VAL A 57 -34.70 -8.30 5.33
C VAL A 57 -33.67 -7.24 5.71
N THR A 58 -34.13 -6.05 6.08
CA THR A 58 -33.27 -4.95 6.54
C THR A 58 -33.24 -4.90 8.06
N ALA A 59 -32.05 -4.83 8.63
CA ALA A 59 -31.85 -4.51 10.04
C ALA A 59 -31.59 -2.99 10.17
N SER A 60 -32.25 -2.35 11.13
CA SER A 60 -31.93 -0.96 11.52
C SER A 60 -31.01 -1.01 12.74
N SER A 61 -29.70 -1.12 12.52
CA SER A 61 -28.71 -0.95 13.58
C SER A 61 -28.08 0.43 13.50
N THR A 62 -27.99 1.13 14.63
CA THR A 62 -27.17 2.34 14.73
C THR A 62 -25.70 1.90 14.78
N ILE A 63 -24.91 2.27 13.77
CA ILE A 63 -23.47 1.99 13.75
C ILE A 63 -22.78 2.98 14.70
N GLU A 64 -22.55 2.54 15.94
CA GLU A 64 -21.75 3.28 16.92
C GLU A 64 -20.27 3.28 16.50
N ARG A 65 -19.64 4.45 16.49
CA ARG A 65 -18.21 4.63 16.18
C ARG A 65 -17.51 5.15 17.43
N LYS A 66 -16.95 4.25 18.24
CA LYS A 66 -16.15 4.65 19.40
C LYS A 66 -14.93 5.47 18.97
N ALA A 67 -14.48 6.39 19.81
CA ALA A 67 -13.37 7.27 19.50
C ALA A 67 -12.05 6.52 19.23
N ASP A 68 -11.83 5.40 19.92
CA ASP A 68 -10.68 4.50 19.79
C ASP A 68 -10.85 3.42 18.71
N SER A 69 -12.00 3.37 18.03
CA SER A 69 -12.19 2.48 16.87
C SER A 69 -11.35 2.94 15.67
N VAL A 70 -11.10 2.05 14.72
CA VAL A 70 -10.44 2.39 13.44
C VAL A 70 -11.15 3.56 12.74
N ALA A 71 -12.49 3.59 12.75
CA ALA A 71 -13.26 4.69 12.18
C ALA A 71 -13.05 6.01 12.93
N GLY A 72 -12.98 5.97 14.27
CA GLY A 72 -12.73 7.14 15.11
C GLY A 72 -11.32 7.70 14.93
N ILE A 73 -10.31 6.82 14.82
CA ILE A 73 -8.92 7.22 14.54
C ILE A 73 -8.81 7.80 13.12
N ALA A 74 -9.40 7.13 12.12
CA ALA A 74 -9.42 7.62 10.75
C ALA A 74 -10.04 9.02 10.65
N GLN A 75 -11.14 9.29 11.36
CA GLN A 75 -11.77 10.61 11.37
C GLN A 75 -10.85 11.71 11.92
N ARG A 76 -9.93 11.40 12.84
CA ARG A 76 -8.92 12.36 13.34
C ARG A 76 -7.76 12.55 12.37
N VAL A 77 -7.35 11.49 11.68
CA VAL A 77 -6.12 11.48 10.86
C VAL A 77 -6.38 11.98 9.45
N LEU A 78 -7.47 11.56 8.82
CA LEU A 78 -7.81 11.84 7.41
C LEU A 78 -7.74 13.33 7.02
N PRO A 79 -8.20 14.30 7.83
CA PRO A 79 -8.11 15.71 7.48
C PRO A 79 -6.67 16.23 7.25
N SER A 80 -5.67 15.54 7.81
CA SER A 80 -4.27 15.92 7.71
C SER A 80 -3.50 15.15 6.63
N VAL A 81 -4.15 14.20 5.95
CA VAL A 81 -3.57 13.38 4.87
C VAL A 81 -3.92 13.99 3.53
N VAL A 82 -2.95 14.04 2.64
CA VAL A 82 -3.06 14.71 1.34
C VAL A 82 -2.77 13.75 0.19
N SER A 83 -3.37 14.00 -0.96
CA SER A 83 -2.99 13.38 -2.23
C SER A 83 -1.89 14.20 -2.89
N ILE A 84 -0.88 13.52 -3.44
CA ILE A 84 0.21 14.15 -4.18
C ILE A 84 0.17 13.62 -5.61
N SER A 85 0.22 14.52 -6.57
CA SER A 85 0.46 14.19 -7.97
C SER A 85 1.63 15.01 -8.51
N THR A 86 2.45 14.38 -9.33
CA THR A 86 3.56 15.02 -10.01
C THR A 86 3.41 14.85 -11.51
N GLU A 87 3.66 15.92 -12.25
CA GLU A 87 3.63 15.92 -13.71
C GLU A 87 4.96 16.43 -14.25
N SER A 88 5.51 15.70 -15.21
CA SER A 88 6.76 15.99 -15.89
C SER A 88 6.64 15.61 -17.37
N VAL A 89 7.50 16.18 -18.22
CA VAL A 89 7.61 15.82 -19.64
C VAL A 89 7.92 14.33 -19.86
N ASN A 90 8.51 13.66 -18.86
CA ASN A 90 8.95 12.27 -18.94
C ASN A 90 8.03 11.29 -18.19
N GLY A 91 6.92 11.76 -17.63
CA GLY A 91 5.95 10.91 -16.92
C GLY A 91 5.20 11.63 -15.82
N SER A 92 4.31 10.88 -15.16
CA SER A 92 3.59 11.33 -13.97
C SER A 92 3.86 10.39 -12.79
N GLY A 93 3.66 10.93 -11.58
CA GLY A 93 3.78 10.21 -10.31
C GLY A 93 2.59 10.54 -9.44
N SER A 94 2.24 9.64 -8.52
CA SER A 94 1.21 9.91 -7.52
C SER A 94 1.49 9.13 -6.25
N GLY A 95 1.09 9.71 -5.13
CA GLY A 95 1.16 9.10 -3.82
C GLY A 95 0.38 9.91 -2.80
N SER A 96 0.76 9.73 -1.54
CA SER A 96 0.19 10.42 -0.40
C SER A 96 1.25 11.21 0.35
N GLY A 97 0.80 12.12 1.19
CA GLY A 97 1.62 12.76 2.21
C GLY A 97 0.77 13.09 3.42
N PHE A 98 1.37 13.70 4.43
CA PHE A 98 0.63 14.25 5.56
C PHE A 98 1.25 15.55 6.04
N ILE A 99 0.38 16.42 6.54
CA ILE A 99 0.75 17.73 7.06
C ILE A 99 1.46 17.54 8.41
N ILE A 100 2.65 18.13 8.52
CA ILE A 100 3.50 18.04 9.71
C ILE A 100 3.64 19.38 10.44
N ASP A 101 3.19 20.47 9.82
CA ASP A 101 3.11 21.80 10.44
C ASP A 101 1.95 22.61 9.88
N SER A 102 1.37 23.46 10.73
CA SER A 102 0.21 24.30 10.43
C SER A 102 0.45 25.33 9.32
N ALA A 103 1.71 25.65 9.01
CA ALA A 103 2.07 26.51 7.89
C ALA A 103 2.19 25.74 6.57
N GLY A 104 1.85 24.46 6.49
CA GLY A 104 1.73 23.73 5.22
C GLY A 104 2.97 22.93 4.78
N TYR A 105 3.85 22.57 5.73
CA TYR A 105 4.88 21.56 5.47
C TYR A 105 4.24 20.17 5.45
N ILE A 106 4.61 19.39 4.44
CA ILE A 106 4.08 18.05 4.19
C ILE A 106 5.26 17.10 4.07
N LEU A 107 5.17 15.96 4.75
CA LEU A 107 6.13 14.87 4.68
C LEU A 107 5.57 13.78 3.76
N THR A 108 6.42 13.23 2.91
CA THR A 108 6.11 12.16 1.96
C THR A 108 7.38 11.35 1.65
N ASN A 109 7.26 10.35 0.77
CA ASN A 109 8.42 9.64 0.25
C ASN A 109 9.11 10.40 -0.88
N ASN A 110 10.41 10.16 -1.04
CA ASN A 110 11.20 10.72 -2.14
C ASN A 110 10.67 10.23 -3.50
N HIS A 111 10.39 8.93 -3.64
CA HIS A 111 9.90 8.37 -4.89
C HIS A 111 8.56 8.93 -5.36
N VAL A 112 7.74 9.48 -4.45
CA VAL A 112 6.47 10.14 -4.81
C VAL A 112 6.72 11.45 -5.56
N VAL A 113 7.85 12.11 -5.29
CA VAL A 113 8.20 13.41 -5.88
C VAL A 113 9.34 13.34 -6.91
N ASP A 114 9.97 12.17 -7.09
CA ASP A 114 11.12 11.96 -7.97
C ASP A 114 10.88 12.40 -9.42
N ALA A 115 9.70 12.14 -9.97
CA ALA A 115 9.37 12.56 -11.34
C ALA A 115 9.39 14.09 -11.51
N ALA A 116 9.01 14.85 -10.48
CA ALA A 116 9.10 16.30 -10.49
C ALA A 116 10.55 16.78 -10.30
N ILE A 117 11.34 16.11 -9.45
CA ILE A 117 12.76 16.42 -9.23
C ILE A 117 13.57 16.25 -10.52
N ALA A 118 13.43 15.11 -11.19
CA ALA A 118 14.29 14.71 -12.31
C ALA A 118 14.13 15.57 -13.57
N SER A 119 13.05 16.33 -13.70
CA SER A 119 12.70 17.03 -14.96
C SER A 119 12.08 18.42 -14.74
N SER A 120 12.28 19.00 -13.55
CA SER A 120 11.66 20.29 -13.18
C SER A 120 10.13 20.29 -13.39
N GLY A 121 9.49 19.18 -13.01
CA GLY A 121 8.05 19.01 -13.11
C GLY A 121 7.27 19.82 -12.08
N THR A 122 5.95 19.73 -12.13
CA THR A 122 5.06 20.37 -11.16
C THR A 122 4.60 19.35 -10.11
N ILE A 123 4.40 19.81 -8.88
CA ILE A 123 3.83 19.03 -7.79
C ILE A 123 2.51 19.68 -7.40
N LYS A 124 1.42 18.91 -7.46
CA LYS A 124 0.11 19.31 -6.96
C LYS A 124 -0.23 18.49 -5.73
N VAL A 125 -0.78 19.19 -4.75
CA VAL A 125 -1.25 18.61 -3.49
C VAL A 125 -2.73 18.88 -3.36
N THR A 126 -3.52 17.83 -3.19
CA THR A 126 -4.95 17.93 -2.93
C THR A 126 -5.22 17.54 -1.48
N LEU A 127 -5.80 18.47 -0.71
CA LEU A 127 -6.19 18.26 0.67
C LEU A 127 -7.45 17.37 0.76
N ASN A 128 -7.76 16.88 1.96
CA ASN A 128 -8.91 16.01 2.19
C ASN A 128 -10.27 16.65 1.84
N ASP A 129 -10.36 17.98 1.87
CA ASP A 129 -11.53 18.75 1.46
C ASP A 129 -11.66 18.97 -0.07
N GLY A 130 -10.70 18.45 -0.84
CA GLY A 130 -10.64 18.58 -2.30
C GLY A 130 -9.95 19.85 -2.81
N THR A 131 -9.49 20.74 -1.93
CA THR A 131 -8.73 21.92 -2.34
C THR A 131 -7.34 21.52 -2.83
N THR A 132 -6.89 22.13 -3.93
CA THR A 132 -5.61 21.81 -4.57
C THR A 132 -4.66 23.00 -4.56
N PHE A 133 -3.41 22.72 -4.24
CA PHE A 133 -2.31 23.69 -4.19
C PHE A 133 -1.13 23.22 -5.04
N ASP A 134 -0.40 24.18 -5.62
CA ASP A 134 0.95 23.90 -6.08
C ASP A 134 1.90 23.80 -4.88
N ALA A 135 2.79 22.81 -4.92
CA ALA A 135 3.78 22.57 -3.88
C ALA A 135 5.21 22.82 -4.39
N LYS A 136 6.06 23.28 -3.48
CA LYS A 136 7.50 23.41 -3.71
C LYS A 136 8.25 22.37 -2.89
N ILE A 137 9.32 21.83 -3.44
CA ILE A 137 10.23 20.97 -2.69
C ILE A 137 11.02 21.87 -1.73
N VAL A 138 10.99 21.52 -0.44
CA VAL A 138 11.83 22.12 0.59
C VAL A 138 13.19 21.43 0.60
N GLY A 139 13.17 20.10 0.50
CA GLY A 139 14.35 19.26 0.37
C GLY A 139 13.94 17.78 0.28
N HIS A 140 14.88 16.93 -0.10
CA HIS A 140 14.67 15.48 -0.17
C HIS A 140 15.97 14.74 0.19
N GLU A 141 15.81 13.48 0.60
CA GLU A 141 16.90 12.58 0.96
C GLU A 141 16.62 11.20 0.35
N PRO A 142 17.17 10.91 -0.85
CA PRO A 142 16.99 9.64 -1.53
C PRO A 142 17.46 8.45 -0.69
N ALA A 143 18.52 8.59 0.13
CA ALA A 143 19.03 7.47 0.91
C ALA A 143 17.98 6.88 1.87
N TYR A 144 17.06 7.72 2.37
CA TYR A 144 15.99 7.33 3.27
C TYR A 144 14.60 7.26 2.62
N ASP A 145 14.50 7.52 1.31
CA ASP A 145 13.21 7.65 0.61
C ASP A 145 12.28 8.70 1.25
N LEU A 146 12.81 9.89 1.61
CA LEU A 146 12.04 10.95 2.27
C LEU A 146 12.11 12.28 1.51
N ALA A 147 11.00 13.01 1.48
CA ALA A 147 10.94 14.36 0.97
C ALA A 147 10.02 15.25 1.82
N VAL A 148 10.38 16.53 1.93
CA VAL A 148 9.53 17.56 2.50
C VAL A 148 9.12 18.51 1.39
N ILE A 149 7.82 18.70 1.23
CA ILE A 149 7.23 19.69 0.32
C ILE A 149 6.43 20.73 1.10
N LYS A 150 6.18 21.88 0.46
CA LYS A 150 5.51 23.03 1.07
C LYS A 150 4.44 23.58 0.14
N ILE A 151 3.23 23.72 0.67
CA ILE A 151 2.12 24.41 0.00
C ILE A 151 1.92 25.82 0.57
N ALA A 152 1.26 26.69 -0.19
CA ALA A 152 0.91 28.04 0.23
C ALA A 152 -0.43 28.08 0.97
N ALA A 153 -0.52 27.39 2.12
CA ALA A 153 -1.69 27.35 2.99
C ALA A 153 -1.29 27.50 4.47
N THR A 154 -2.24 27.92 5.32
CA THR A 154 -2.03 28.11 6.77
C THR A 154 -3.24 27.56 7.53
N ASN A 155 -3.15 27.48 8.87
CA ASN A 155 -4.20 26.93 9.75
C ASN A 155 -4.56 25.47 9.42
N LEU A 156 -3.59 24.72 8.89
CA LEU A 156 -3.77 23.31 8.59
C LEU A 156 -3.68 22.46 9.86
N SER A 157 -4.44 21.37 9.88
CA SER A 157 -4.30 20.35 10.92
C SER A 157 -3.04 19.52 10.65
N ALA A 158 -2.10 19.54 11.59
CA ALA A 158 -0.87 18.76 11.51
C ALA A 158 -1.00 17.49 12.36
N LEU A 159 -0.45 16.38 11.85
CA LEU A 159 -0.38 15.14 12.63
C LEU A 159 0.73 15.21 13.68
N GLN A 160 0.44 14.63 14.84
CA GLN A 160 1.43 14.45 15.89
C GLN A 160 2.31 13.24 15.59
N PHE A 161 3.60 13.36 15.87
CA PHE A 161 4.52 12.23 15.77
C PHE A 161 4.52 11.44 17.09
N GLY A 162 4.33 10.12 16.98
CA GLY A 162 4.52 9.18 18.06
C GLY A 162 5.99 8.83 18.26
N ASP A 163 6.24 7.64 18.82
CA ASP A 163 7.58 7.11 19.04
C ASP A 163 7.71 5.70 18.42
N SER A 164 8.44 5.62 17.30
CA SER A 164 8.68 4.34 16.63
C SER A 164 9.61 3.39 17.39
N ASP A 165 10.37 3.89 18.36
CA ASP A 165 11.23 3.04 19.19
C ASP A 165 10.42 2.33 20.27
N ALA A 166 9.35 2.97 20.77
CA ALA A 166 8.44 2.43 21.76
C ALA A 166 7.47 1.35 21.22
N ILE A 167 7.17 1.36 19.90
CA ILE A 167 6.22 0.41 19.30
C ILE A 167 6.71 -1.05 19.44
N GLN A 168 5.80 -1.99 19.61
CA GLN A 168 6.08 -3.42 19.75
C GLN A 168 5.41 -4.25 18.66
N VAL A 169 5.95 -5.44 18.41
CA VAL A 169 5.30 -6.43 17.54
C VAL A 169 3.97 -6.84 18.15
N GLY A 170 2.90 -6.78 17.36
CA GLY A 170 1.52 -7.00 17.81
C GLY A 170 0.73 -5.72 18.06
N ASP A 171 1.38 -4.56 18.17
CA ASP A 171 0.66 -3.29 18.36
C ASP A 171 -0.23 -2.97 17.14
N PRO A 172 -1.49 -2.56 17.34
CA PRO A 172 -2.39 -2.22 16.25
C PRO A 172 -1.94 -0.96 15.54
N VAL A 173 -2.03 -0.98 14.21
CA VAL A 173 -1.68 0.15 13.35
C VAL A 173 -2.71 0.36 12.27
N ILE A 174 -2.77 1.61 11.80
CA ILE A 174 -3.65 2.03 10.72
C ILE A 174 -2.80 2.75 9.68
N ALA A 175 -2.79 2.24 8.45
CA ALA A 175 -2.17 2.92 7.32
C ALA A 175 -3.22 3.78 6.62
N VAL A 176 -2.89 5.05 6.44
CA VAL A 176 -3.76 6.03 5.79
C VAL A 176 -3.08 6.56 4.54
N GLY A 177 -3.85 6.71 3.46
CA GLY A 177 -3.41 7.34 2.23
C GLY A 177 -4.55 8.11 1.57
N SER A 178 -4.26 8.81 0.48
CA SER A 178 -5.24 9.54 -0.32
C SER A 178 -4.98 9.30 -1.81
N PRO A 179 -5.21 8.08 -2.32
CA PRO A 179 -4.96 7.77 -3.73
C PRO A 179 -5.82 8.63 -4.65
N LEU A 180 -5.22 9.13 -5.73
CA LEU A 180 -5.93 9.69 -6.89
C LEU A 180 -6.94 10.81 -6.55
N GLY A 181 -6.67 11.61 -5.52
CA GLY A 181 -7.58 12.67 -5.05
C GLY A 181 -8.90 12.18 -4.45
N LEU A 182 -9.07 10.88 -4.21
CA LEU A 182 -10.25 10.33 -3.53
C LEU A 182 -10.16 10.52 -2.02
N SER A 183 -11.33 10.54 -1.35
CA SER A 183 -11.50 10.71 0.10
C SER A 183 -10.87 9.57 0.92
N GLY A 184 -9.54 9.51 1.00
CA GLY A 184 -8.81 8.68 1.96
C GLY A 184 -8.96 7.15 1.84
N THR A 185 -7.87 6.42 1.73
CA THR A 185 -7.86 4.95 1.96
C THR A 185 -7.35 4.66 3.35
N VAL A 186 -8.06 3.81 4.09
CA VAL A 186 -7.69 3.35 5.43
C VAL A 186 -7.58 1.85 5.41
N THR A 187 -6.43 1.33 5.83
CA THR A 187 -6.19 -0.10 6.05
C THR A 187 -5.68 -0.29 7.48
N SER A 188 -6.01 -1.41 8.11
CA SER A 188 -5.63 -1.70 9.49
C SER A 188 -4.89 -3.02 9.59
N GLY A 189 -4.01 -3.12 10.56
CA GLY A 189 -3.23 -4.32 10.83
C GLY A 189 -2.50 -4.18 12.17
N ILE A 190 -1.37 -4.86 12.29
CA ILE A 190 -0.46 -4.81 13.42
C ILE A 190 0.98 -4.56 12.95
N ILE A 191 1.88 -4.21 13.87
CA ILE A 191 3.31 -4.36 13.64
C ILE A 191 3.65 -5.85 13.62
N SER A 192 4.09 -6.35 12.46
CA SER A 192 4.49 -7.75 12.27
C SER A 192 5.96 -7.99 12.60
N ALA A 193 6.82 -6.99 12.40
CA ALA A 193 8.23 -7.02 12.76
C ALA A 193 8.82 -5.61 12.82
N LYS A 194 9.97 -5.49 13.51
CA LYS A 194 10.79 -4.28 13.51
C LYS A 194 12.15 -4.56 12.88
N ASN A 195 12.86 -3.50 12.55
CA ASN A 195 14.24 -3.53 12.09
C ASN A 195 14.45 -4.39 10.83
N ARG A 196 13.54 -4.27 9.87
CA ARG A 196 13.67 -4.99 8.60
C ARG A 196 14.51 -4.17 7.65
N ALA A 197 15.69 -4.69 7.30
CA ALA A 197 16.46 -4.13 6.21
C ALA A 197 15.71 -4.36 4.89
N VAL A 198 15.22 -3.29 4.30
CA VAL A 198 14.53 -3.29 3.00
C VAL A 198 15.11 -2.24 2.09
N THR A 199 15.02 -2.51 0.78
CA THR A 199 15.38 -1.56 -0.25
C THR A 199 14.12 -0.94 -0.83
N ALA A 200 14.09 0.38 -0.97
CA ALA A 200 13.08 1.11 -1.72
C ALA A 200 13.72 1.75 -2.96
N GLY A 201 13.07 1.61 -4.11
CA GLY A 201 13.53 2.16 -5.39
C GLY A 201 13.90 1.06 -6.38
N GLY A 202 13.35 1.13 -7.59
CA GLY A 202 13.55 0.16 -8.66
C GLY A 202 14.07 0.83 -9.93
N SER A 203 15.23 0.37 -10.39
CA SER A 203 15.77 0.59 -11.75
C SER A 203 16.50 1.91 -12.04
N ALA A 204 17.39 2.40 -11.16
CA ALA A 204 18.57 3.19 -11.55
C ALA A 204 19.39 3.65 -10.34
N GLY A 205 20.47 2.94 -10.01
CA GLY A 205 21.65 3.52 -9.34
C GLY A 205 21.58 3.89 -7.84
N GLU A 206 20.42 4.26 -7.30
CA GLU A 206 20.29 4.68 -5.89
C GLU A 206 19.15 3.90 -5.20
N SER A 207 19.51 2.80 -4.53
CA SER A 207 18.59 2.12 -3.62
C SER A 207 18.55 2.85 -2.29
N SER A 208 17.34 3.18 -1.85
CA SER A 208 17.10 3.65 -0.48
C SER A 208 17.19 2.45 0.45
N PHE A 209 17.93 2.56 1.55
CA PHE A 209 18.01 1.49 2.55
C PHE A 209 17.27 1.93 3.79
N ILE A 210 16.20 1.22 4.12
CA ILE A 210 15.27 1.58 5.19
C ILE A 210 15.34 0.52 6.28
N ASN A 211 15.42 0.96 7.54
CA ASN A 211 15.22 0.11 8.72
C ASN A 211 13.72 0.01 9.02
N ALA A 212 12.98 -0.72 8.20
CA ALA A 212 11.53 -0.61 8.17
C ALA A 212 10.84 -1.23 9.39
N LEU A 213 9.74 -0.60 9.76
CA LEU A 213 8.64 -1.26 10.46
C LEU A 213 7.90 -2.13 9.43
N GLN A 214 7.65 -3.39 9.77
CA GLN A 214 6.84 -4.30 8.95
C GLN A 214 5.43 -4.37 9.54
N THR A 215 4.42 -4.35 8.68
CA THR A 215 3.01 -4.47 9.05
C THR A 215 2.27 -5.37 8.08
N ASP A 216 1.16 -5.97 8.53
CA ASP A 216 0.19 -6.67 7.69
C ASP A 216 -0.97 -5.74 7.25
N ALA A 217 -1.00 -4.48 7.71
CA ALA A 217 -1.85 -3.46 7.13
C ALA A 217 -1.50 -3.31 5.64
N ALA A 218 -2.51 -3.33 4.77
CA ALA A 218 -2.27 -3.32 3.34
C ALA A 218 -1.63 -2.00 2.89
N ILE A 219 -0.40 -2.08 2.37
CA ILE A 219 0.35 -0.97 1.77
C ILE A 219 0.38 -1.14 0.26
N ASN A 220 -0.06 -0.12 -0.47
CA ASN A 220 -0.18 -0.12 -1.93
C ASN A 220 0.27 1.27 -2.45
N PRO A 221 0.56 1.45 -3.75
CA PRO A 221 1.03 2.73 -4.29
C PRO A 221 0.20 3.95 -3.86
N GLY A 222 -1.11 3.76 -3.68
CA GLY A 222 -2.04 4.78 -3.23
C GLY A 222 -1.86 5.33 -1.81
N ASN A 223 -1.25 4.58 -0.89
CA ASN A 223 -0.96 5.04 0.48
C ASN A 223 0.53 5.27 0.75
N SER A 224 1.40 5.04 -0.25
CA SER A 224 2.81 5.38 -0.21
C SER A 224 3.01 6.86 0.08
N GLY A 225 3.88 7.19 1.03
CA GLY A 225 4.11 8.54 1.55
C GLY A 225 3.09 8.99 2.60
N GLY A 226 1.98 8.27 2.77
CA GLY A 226 1.00 8.51 3.82
C GLY A 226 1.45 7.99 5.18
N PRO A 227 0.76 8.36 6.27
CA PRO A 227 1.15 7.97 7.62
C PRO A 227 0.73 6.53 7.95
N LEU A 228 1.58 5.85 8.70
CA LEU A 228 1.24 4.69 9.53
C LEU A 228 1.05 5.22 10.96
N VAL A 229 -0.14 5.07 11.54
CA VAL A 229 -0.47 5.58 12.87
C VAL A 229 -0.75 4.47 13.88
N ASP A 230 -0.48 4.75 15.15
CA ASP A 230 -0.86 3.87 16.27
C ASP A 230 -2.33 4.08 16.70
N ALA A 231 -2.75 3.39 17.76
CA ALA A 231 -4.10 3.46 18.32
C ALA A 231 -4.52 4.87 18.81
N THR A 232 -3.57 5.77 19.08
CA THR A 232 -3.85 7.15 19.46
C THR A 232 -4.14 8.03 18.23
N GLY A 233 -3.64 7.61 17.06
CA GLY A 233 -3.61 8.41 15.83
C GLY A 233 -2.31 9.18 15.63
N ALA A 234 -1.31 8.96 16.50
CA ALA A 234 0.02 9.52 16.32
C ALA A 234 0.79 8.73 15.25
N VAL A 235 1.56 9.43 14.42
CA VAL A 235 2.33 8.83 13.33
C VAL A 235 3.51 8.07 13.90
N ILE A 236 3.61 6.77 13.60
CA ILE A 236 4.72 5.90 13.98
C ILE A 236 5.58 5.47 12.78
N GLY A 237 5.10 5.72 11.56
CA GLY A 237 5.91 5.57 10.36
C GLY A 237 5.30 6.18 9.10
N ILE A 238 6.02 6.06 7.98
CA ILE A 238 5.61 6.52 6.65
C ILE A 238 5.55 5.32 5.73
N ASN A 239 4.36 5.02 5.21
CA ASN A 239 4.10 3.87 4.34
C ASN A 239 4.99 3.95 3.10
N SER A 240 5.71 2.89 2.75
CA SER A 240 6.50 2.81 1.51
C SER A 240 6.11 1.57 0.71
N ALA A 241 5.37 1.77 -0.38
CA ALA A 241 4.84 0.69 -1.21
C ALA A 241 5.89 0.02 -2.12
N ILE A 242 7.04 0.65 -2.28
CA ILE A 242 8.15 0.15 -3.12
C ILE A 242 9.23 -0.57 -2.31
N ALA A 243 9.09 -0.59 -0.99
CA ALA A 243 10.02 -1.27 -0.12
C ALA A 243 9.82 -2.80 -0.24
N SER A 244 10.92 -3.51 -0.52
CA SER A 244 10.91 -4.97 -0.58
C SER A 244 12.15 -5.56 0.08
N MET A 245 12.04 -6.80 0.54
CA MET A 245 13.17 -7.58 1.08
C MET A 245 14.03 -8.21 -0.02
N SER A 246 13.60 -8.14 -1.28
CA SER A 246 14.33 -8.64 -2.45
C SER A 246 13.82 -7.96 -3.73
N PRO A 247 14.66 -7.24 -4.49
CA PRO A 247 14.27 -6.65 -5.76
C PRO A 247 14.26 -7.73 -6.85
N THR A 248 13.28 -8.66 -6.82
CA THR A 248 12.99 -9.45 -8.02
C THR A 248 12.20 -8.59 -8.99
N ALA A 249 12.86 -8.17 -10.06
CA ALA A 249 12.28 -7.38 -11.13
C ALA A 249 11.06 -8.08 -11.75
N GLY A 250 9.97 -7.33 -11.95
CA GLY A 250 8.93 -7.70 -12.91
C GLY A 250 7.54 -8.07 -12.36
N SER A 251 7.22 -7.80 -11.10
CA SER A 251 5.84 -8.00 -10.61
C SER A 251 5.44 -6.94 -9.62
N GLN A 252 4.76 -5.89 -10.08
CA GLN A 252 3.90 -5.11 -9.20
C GLN A 252 2.68 -5.97 -8.88
N SER A 253 2.78 -6.76 -7.82
CA SER A 253 1.63 -7.47 -7.26
C SER A 253 1.20 -6.71 -6.02
N GLY A 254 -0.10 -6.44 -5.91
CA GLY A 254 -0.67 -5.72 -4.77
C GLY A 254 -0.30 -6.35 -3.42
N SER A 255 -0.64 -5.67 -2.32
CA SER A 255 -0.28 -6.10 -0.97
C SER A 255 -0.48 -7.61 -0.73
N ILE A 256 0.62 -8.33 -0.51
CA ILE A 256 0.63 -9.75 -0.12
C ILE A 256 0.55 -9.94 1.42
N GLY A 257 0.14 -8.90 2.14
CA GLY A 257 0.17 -8.86 3.61
C GLY A 257 1.56 -8.56 4.19
N LEU A 258 2.47 -8.04 3.36
CA LEU A 258 3.79 -7.53 3.78
C LEU A 258 3.90 -6.07 3.38
N GLY A 259 3.55 -5.17 4.31
CA GLY A 259 3.74 -3.74 4.21
C GLY A 259 4.97 -3.28 4.98
N PHE A 260 5.57 -2.18 4.53
CA PHE A 260 6.73 -1.57 5.17
C PHE A 260 6.51 -0.07 5.37
N ALA A 261 7.03 0.45 6.48
CA ALA A 261 7.02 1.87 6.78
C ALA A 261 8.38 2.34 7.32
N ILE A 262 8.78 3.55 6.91
CA ILE A 262 9.95 4.24 7.45
C ILE A 262 9.60 4.69 8.88
N PRO A 263 10.40 4.35 9.91
CA PRO A 263 10.13 4.76 11.28
C PRO A 263 10.04 6.28 11.46
N ILE A 264 9.06 6.77 12.22
CA ILE A 264 8.85 8.22 12.39
C ILE A 264 10.03 8.93 13.06
N ASN A 265 10.77 8.27 13.95
CA ASN A 265 11.92 8.91 14.61
C ASN A 265 13.05 9.21 13.61
N GLN A 266 13.25 8.34 12.61
CA GLN A 266 14.15 8.61 11.50
C GLN A 266 13.62 9.75 10.64
N ALA A 267 12.33 9.67 10.26
CA ALA A 267 11.73 10.66 9.38
C ALA A 267 11.69 12.07 9.99
N ARG A 268 11.46 12.18 11.31
CA ARG A 268 11.50 13.43 12.07
C ARG A 268 12.86 14.11 11.97
N LYS A 269 13.95 13.37 12.21
CA LYS A 269 15.33 13.90 12.12
C LYS A 269 15.64 14.40 10.72
N THR A 270 15.28 13.63 9.70
CA THR A 270 15.48 14.00 8.30
C THR A 270 14.64 15.24 7.94
N ALA A 271 13.36 15.26 8.28
CA ALA A 271 12.47 16.39 8.00
C ALA A 271 12.98 17.69 8.64
N ASP A 272 13.43 17.64 9.89
CA ASP A 272 14.02 18.79 10.59
C ASP A 272 15.26 19.35 9.86
N GLN A 273 16.14 18.49 9.35
CA GLN A 273 17.30 18.90 8.57
C GLN A 273 16.87 19.53 7.24
N LEU A 274 15.99 18.85 6.49
CA LEU A 274 15.47 19.34 5.21
C LEU A 274 14.81 20.70 5.34
N ILE A 275 14.01 20.92 6.39
CA ILE A 275 13.34 22.20 6.65
C ILE A 275 14.36 23.31 6.97
N LYS A 276 15.39 23.00 7.77
CA LYS A 276 16.37 24.01 8.22
C LYS A 276 17.40 24.39 7.16
N THR A 277 17.87 23.43 6.36
CA THR A 277 19.03 23.63 5.48
C THR A 277 18.77 23.25 4.03
N GLY A 278 17.62 22.66 3.73
CA GLY A 278 17.32 22.06 2.42
C GLY A 278 18.05 20.73 2.15
N LYS A 279 18.88 20.24 3.08
CA LYS A 279 19.68 19.02 2.92
C LYS A 279 19.68 18.19 4.19
N ALA A 280 19.55 16.88 4.04
CA ALA A 280 19.77 15.93 5.13
C ALA A 280 21.13 15.25 4.98
N THR A 281 21.59 14.63 6.06
CA THR A 281 22.77 13.76 6.04
C THR A 281 22.51 12.55 6.92
N TYR A 282 23.31 11.52 6.75
CA TYR A 282 23.21 10.25 7.46
C TYR A 282 24.58 9.79 7.96
N PRO A 283 24.64 8.98 9.02
CA PRO A 283 25.90 8.45 9.51
C PRO A 283 26.52 7.46 8.51
N ILE A 284 27.84 7.53 8.37
CA ILE A 284 28.64 6.59 7.59
C ILE A 284 29.85 6.10 8.38
N MET A 285 30.27 4.87 8.10
CA MET A 285 31.59 4.34 8.53
C MET A 285 32.72 4.74 7.56
N GLY A 286 32.38 5.23 6.36
CA GLY A 286 33.35 5.56 5.31
C GLY A 286 33.89 4.33 4.57
N ILE A 287 33.03 3.34 4.32
CA ILE A 287 33.36 2.14 3.54
C ILE A 287 32.39 1.97 2.37
N SER A 288 32.89 1.37 1.29
CA SER A 288 32.09 0.83 0.19
C SER A 288 31.96 -0.68 0.39
N ILE A 289 30.74 -1.20 0.29
CA ILE A 289 30.44 -2.62 0.47
C ILE A 289 30.45 -3.34 -0.89
N ASP A 290 30.93 -4.57 -0.90
CA ASP A 290 30.85 -5.49 -2.04
C ASP A 290 29.41 -5.99 -2.20
N SER A 291 28.67 -5.43 -3.16
CA SER A 291 27.26 -5.81 -3.42
C SER A 291 27.11 -7.22 -4.01
N GLN A 292 28.20 -7.85 -4.45
CA GLN A 292 28.20 -9.21 -5.00
C GLN A 292 28.58 -10.26 -3.94
N PHE A 293 28.87 -9.84 -2.71
CA PHE A 293 29.21 -10.76 -1.64
C PHE A 293 27.98 -11.53 -1.16
N THR A 294 28.03 -12.85 -1.29
CA THR A 294 26.94 -13.77 -0.91
C THR A 294 27.19 -14.50 0.42
N GLY A 295 28.30 -14.21 1.10
CA GLY A 295 28.61 -14.78 2.41
C GLY A 295 27.84 -14.11 3.54
N VAL A 296 27.97 -14.65 4.75
CA VAL A 296 27.39 -14.06 5.96
C VAL A 296 28.20 -12.82 6.35
N GLY A 297 27.50 -11.70 6.51
CA GLY A 297 28.08 -10.42 6.89
C GLY A 297 28.12 -9.42 5.73
N ALA A 298 28.90 -8.36 5.90
CA ALA A 298 29.07 -7.31 4.91
C ALA A 298 30.56 -7.14 4.60
N LYS A 299 30.95 -7.47 3.38
CA LYS A 299 32.35 -7.43 2.95
C LYS A 299 32.70 -6.04 2.42
N ILE A 300 33.81 -5.47 2.89
CA ILE A 300 34.37 -4.24 2.33
C ILE A 300 34.86 -4.54 0.92
N ALA A 301 34.42 -3.74 -0.05
CA ALA A 301 34.76 -3.91 -1.45
C ALA A 301 36.28 -3.92 -1.67
N ASN A 302 36.72 -4.74 -2.62
CA ASN A 302 38.14 -4.81 -2.99
C ASN A 302 38.41 -3.91 -4.22
N VAL A 303 38.12 -2.63 -4.06
CA VAL A 303 38.31 -1.61 -5.10
C VAL A 303 39.06 -0.41 -4.53
N PRO A 304 39.80 0.36 -5.36
CA PRO A 304 40.42 1.61 -4.90
C PRO A 304 39.39 2.52 -4.22
N ASN A 305 39.79 3.19 -3.14
CA ASN A 305 38.94 4.09 -2.35
C ASN A 305 37.71 3.42 -1.67
N ALA A 306 37.66 2.09 -1.60
CA ALA A 306 36.62 1.39 -0.82
C ALA A 306 36.64 1.73 0.67
N ILE A 307 37.72 2.32 1.16
CA ILE A 307 37.79 2.92 2.49
C ILE A 307 38.15 4.39 2.29
N ARG A 308 37.30 5.28 2.79
CA ARG A 308 37.50 6.73 2.72
C ARG A 308 38.74 7.11 3.55
N ALA A 309 39.73 7.69 2.89
CA ALA A 309 40.93 8.20 3.56
C ALA A 309 40.56 9.18 4.68
N GLY A 310 41.14 8.99 5.86
CA GLY A 310 40.84 9.78 7.05
C GLY A 310 39.45 9.56 7.67
N GLY A 311 38.60 8.70 7.08
CA GLY A 311 37.27 8.37 7.60
C GLY A 311 37.29 7.36 8.76
N PRO A 312 36.13 7.07 9.38
CA PRO A 312 36.04 6.26 10.59
C PRO A 312 36.66 4.86 10.45
N ALA A 313 36.34 4.16 9.36
CA ALA A 313 36.89 2.83 9.08
C ALA A 313 38.41 2.83 8.86
N ALA A 314 38.95 3.87 8.22
CA ALA A 314 40.40 4.00 8.05
C ALA A 314 41.11 4.22 9.40
N GLN A 315 40.56 5.09 10.25
CA GLN A 315 41.08 5.35 11.59
C GLN A 315 41.00 4.11 12.49
N ALA A 316 39.96 3.30 12.32
CA ALA A 316 39.78 2.03 13.01
C ALA A 316 40.64 0.87 12.44
N GLY A 317 41.44 1.11 11.39
CA GLY A 317 42.36 0.12 10.83
C GLY A 317 41.70 -0.98 10.00
N LEU A 318 40.46 -0.77 9.52
CA LEU A 318 39.80 -1.67 8.57
C LEU A 318 40.52 -1.66 7.23
N LYS A 319 40.40 -2.77 6.50
CA LYS A 319 41.05 -3.00 5.21
C LYS A 319 40.06 -3.56 4.20
N MET A 320 40.37 -3.35 2.92
CA MET A 320 39.65 -3.97 1.82
C MET A 320 39.58 -5.49 2.01
N GLY A 321 38.41 -6.08 1.76
CA GLY A 321 38.16 -7.51 1.95
C GLY A 321 37.86 -7.95 3.38
N ASP A 322 37.93 -7.06 4.39
CA ASP A 322 37.40 -7.37 5.72
C ASP A 322 35.89 -7.62 5.64
N VAL A 323 35.39 -8.61 6.39
CA VAL A 323 33.96 -8.95 6.44
C VAL A 323 33.40 -8.62 7.81
N ILE A 324 32.51 -7.63 7.88
CA ILE A 324 31.86 -7.22 9.13
C ILE A 324 30.75 -8.21 9.45
N THR A 325 30.82 -8.84 10.62
CA THR A 325 29.91 -9.91 11.05
C THR A 325 29.07 -9.54 12.26
N VAL A 326 29.49 -8.53 13.03
CA VAL A 326 28.73 -7.98 14.16
C VAL A 326 28.81 -6.46 14.15
N PHE A 327 27.69 -5.80 14.39
CA PHE A 327 27.59 -4.36 14.60
C PHE A 327 26.81 -4.12 15.90
N GLU A 328 27.42 -3.49 16.89
CA GLU A 328 26.77 -3.15 18.17
C GLU A 328 26.14 -4.38 18.88
N GLY A 329 26.83 -5.51 18.82
CA GLY A 329 26.36 -6.79 19.35
C GLY A 329 25.32 -7.52 18.48
N GLN A 330 24.82 -6.89 17.42
CA GLN A 330 23.90 -7.51 16.46
C GLN A 330 24.67 -8.23 15.37
N LYS A 331 24.34 -9.51 15.15
CA LYS A 331 24.90 -10.28 14.02
C LYS A 331 24.41 -9.70 12.71
N ILE A 332 25.36 -9.41 11.83
CA ILE A 332 25.10 -8.95 10.46
C ILE A 332 25.14 -10.15 9.54
N LYS A 333 24.05 -10.36 8.80
CA LYS A 333 23.91 -11.46 7.84
C LYS A 333 24.12 -11.03 6.41
N SER A 334 23.87 -9.76 6.08
CA SER A 334 24.06 -9.22 4.74
C SER A 334 24.59 -7.78 4.74
N SER A 335 25.00 -7.33 3.55
CA SER A 335 25.41 -5.95 3.27
C SER A 335 24.32 -4.93 3.62
N GLU A 336 23.08 -5.24 3.28
CA GLU A 336 21.90 -4.40 3.54
C GLU A 336 21.66 -4.24 5.04
N GLU A 337 21.77 -5.33 5.81
CA GLU A 337 21.62 -5.28 7.27
C GLU A 337 22.64 -4.34 7.91
N LEU A 338 23.91 -4.36 7.45
CA LEU A 338 24.92 -3.43 7.96
C LEU A 338 24.59 -1.98 7.60
N ILE A 339 24.23 -1.71 6.34
CA ILE A 339 23.91 -0.35 5.89
C ILE A 339 22.78 0.23 6.74
N VAL A 340 21.73 -0.58 6.95
CA VAL A 340 20.56 -0.20 7.73
C VAL A 340 20.90 -0.03 9.21
N ALA A 341 21.72 -0.90 9.79
CA ALA A 341 22.16 -0.79 11.18
C ALA A 341 23.00 0.47 11.43
N VAL A 342 23.89 0.82 10.51
CA VAL A 342 24.66 2.09 10.58
C VAL A 342 23.72 3.28 10.47
N ARG A 343 22.79 3.25 9.51
CA ARG A 343 21.85 4.36 9.26
C ARG A 343 20.82 4.57 10.37
N ALA A 344 20.60 3.60 11.24
CA ALA A 344 19.76 3.73 12.44
C ALA A 344 20.46 4.46 13.60
N LYS A 345 21.77 4.72 13.48
CA LYS A 345 22.56 5.49 14.45
C LYS A 345 22.52 6.99 14.13
N ASN A 346 23.23 7.79 14.93
CA ASN A 346 23.42 9.21 14.71
C ASN A 346 24.85 9.51 14.26
N VAL A 347 25.04 10.64 13.59
CA VAL A 347 26.36 11.21 13.36
C VAL A 347 26.99 11.52 14.73
N GLY A 348 28.25 11.10 14.92
CA GLY A 348 28.97 11.22 16.19
C GLY A 348 28.82 10.02 17.12
N ASP A 349 27.92 9.07 16.83
CA ASP A 349 27.81 7.85 17.64
C ASP A 349 29.09 7.03 17.54
N LYS A 350 29.56 6.58 18.70
CA LYS A 350 30.66 5.62 18.83
C LYS A 350 30.08 4.22 18.75
N VAL A 351 30.55 3.41 17.80
CA VAL A 351 30.03 2.05 17.57
C VAL A 351 31.16 1.02 17.57
N ARG A 352 30.85 -0.17 18.05
CA ARG A 352 31.73 -1.34 18.03
C ARG A 352 31.30 -2.32 16.96
N ILE A 353 32.27 -2.84 16.22
CA ILE A 353 32.08 -3.88 15.22
C ILE A 353 33.00 -5.06 15.49
N THR A 354 32.57 -6.23 15.03
CA THR A 354 33.44 -7.41 14.86
C THR A 354 33.58 -7.68 13.37
N TYR A 355 34.80 -7.91 12.90
CA TYR A 355 35.09 -8.20 11.51
C TYR A 355 36.06 -9.38 11.37
N LEU A 356 35.99 -10.05 10.23
CA LEU A 356 36.90 -11.11 9.82
C LEU A 356 37.90 -10.56 8.80
N ARG A 357 39.19 -10.76 9.09
CA ARG A 357 40.29 -10.54 8.14
C ARG A 357 40.89 -11.90 7.79
N GLY A 358 40.50 -12.44 6.65
CA GLY A 358 40.76 -13.84 6.33
C GLY A 358 40.05 -14.76 7.33
N LYS A 359 40.81 -15.49 8.16
CA LYS A 359 40.28 -16.38 9.21
C LYS A 359 40.34 -15.78 10.61
N ILE A 360 40.89 -14.58 10.77
CA ILE A 360 41.10 -13.95 12.07
C ILE A 360 39.92 -13.02 12.36
N SER A 361 39.30 -13.22 13.52
CA SER A 361 38.28 -12.31 14.04
C SER A 361 38.94 -11.21 14.88
N ALA A 362 38.51 -9.97 14.68
CA ALA A 362 38.95 -8.83 15.46
C ALA A 362 37.80 -7.86 15.69
N ASP A 363 37.92 -7.05 16.74
CA ASP A 363 36.98 -5.98 17.03
C ASP A 363 37.59 -4.63 16.68
N ALA A 364 36.74 -3.71 16.27
CA ALA A 364 37.11 -2.32 16.06
C ALA A 364 36.03 -1.40 16.63
N GLU A 365 36.43 -0.20 16.99
CA GLU A 365 35.55 0.85 17.45
C GLU A 365 35.75 2.08 16.57
N LEU A 366 34.66 2.72 16.17
CA LEU A 366 34.69 3.84 15.23
C LEU A 366 33.61 4.86 15.59
N VAL A 367 33.88 6.13 15.30
CA VAL A 367 32.93 7.23 15.48
C VAL A 367 32.32 7.55 14.12
N LEU A 368 31.00 7.41 14.00
CA LEU A 368 30.30 7.65 12.74
C LEU A 368 30.37 9.14 12.37
N VAL A 369 30.57 9.41 11.08
CA VAL A 369 30.60 10.79 10.56
C VAL A 369 29.46 11.01 9.59
N ALA A 370 29.13 12.28 9.33
CA ALA A 370 28.15 12.64 8.32
C ALA A 370 28.61 12.19 6.93
N ALA A 371 27.66 11.66 6.15
CA ALA A 371 27.83 11.52 4.72
C ALA A 371 28.16 12.90 4.10
N PRO A 372 29.12 12.96 3.18
CA PRO A 372 29.59 14.21 2.59
C PRO A 372 28.53 14.93 1.76
#